data_AF-A0A3C1UFJ1-F1
#
_entry.id   AF-A0A3C1UFJ1-F1
#
_cell.length_a   1.000
_cell.length_b   1.000
_cell.length_c   1.000
_cell.angle_alpha   90.00
_cell.angle_beta   90.00
_cell.angle_gamma   90.00
#
_symmetry.space_group_name_H-M   'P 1'
#
loop_
_entity.id
_entity.type
_entity.pdbx_description
1 polymer ?
#
loop_
_entity_poly.entity_id
_entity_poly.type
_entity_poly.pdbx_seq_one_letter_code
_entity_poly.pdbx_strand_id
1 'polypeptide(L)'
;KPDISLKKADGLVWSVVKGTDAFTVKDGNTLWMDAAPVLTDTLVATYNGFVKRIPVAAVPDTVPLPTIAYNPHDNKITFADEMEGVTYYYTLDGTEPSVETSASTTEPVSAPAATTITVKVIAGKHNYYASAVAKAEFATTGVTDLGVGKTVASQTYVTPSGIVSATPVAGVNVVVTVYTDGTRAVTKKVFKVK
;
A
#
# COMPACT_ATOMS: atom_id res chain seq x y z
N LYS A 1 10.69 -4.44 18.93
CA LYS A 1 9.59 -3.58 19.41
C LYS A 1 10.23 -2.28 19.86
N PRO A 2 10.03 -1.17 19.14
CA PRO A 2 10.82 0.05 19.38
C PRO A 2 10.33 0.81 20.62
N ASP A 3 9.07 0.63 21.02
CA ASP A 3 8.55 1.20 22.25
C ASP A 3 9.15 0.51 23.47
N ILE A 4 9.54 1.30 24.46
CA ILE A 4 10.23 0.83 25.65
C ILE A 4 9.27 0.86 26.83
N SER A 5 9.06 -0.29 27.46
CA SER A 5 8.38 -0.36 28.75
C SER A 5 9.29 0.21 29.84
N LEU A 6 8.86 1.31 30.42
CA LEU A 6 9.50 1.95 31.56
C LEU A 6 9.05 1.28 32.86
N LYS A 7 9.90 1.36 33.89
CA LYS A 7 9.63 0.77 35.20
C LYS A 7 8.36 1.37 35.81
N LYS A 8 7.51 0.51 36.40
CA LYS A 8 6.36 0.92 37.21
C LYS A 8 6.67 0.76 38.69
N ALA A 9 6.33 1.78 39.48
CA ALA A 9 6.39 1.79 40.94
C ALA A 9 5.47 2.89 41.48
N ASP A 10 4.92 2.70 42.68
CA ASP A 10 4.04 3.70 43.31
C ASP A 10 4.83 4.99 43.57
N GLY A 11 4.31 6.13 43.10
CA GLY A 11 4.99 7.43 43.21
C GLY A 11 6.08 7.69 42.15
N LEU A 12 6.34 6.74 41.24
CA LEU A 12 7.21 6.95 40.08
C LEU A 12 6.39 7.48 38.90
N VAL A 13 6.78 8.64 38.38
CA VAL A 13 6.15 9.26 37.22
C VAL A 13 7.18 9.45 36.11
N TRP A 14 6.79 9.08 34.89
CA TRP A 14 7.57 9.31 33.68
C TRP A 14 6.97 10.44 32.85
N SER A 15 7.82 11.32 32.34
CA SER A 15 7.45 12.33 31.36
C SER A 15 8.61 12.60 30.40
N VAL A 16 8.32 13.34 29.33
CA VAL A 16 9.33 13.85 28.38
C VAL A 16 9.23 15.37 28.37
N VAL A 17 10.36 16.06 28.18
CA VAL A 17 10.42 17.52 28.33
C VAL A 17 9.66 18.22 27.21
N LYS A 18 9.81 17.79 25.95
CA LYS A 18 9.06 18.36 24.82
C LYS A 18 7.73 17.64 24.63
N GLY A 19 7.76 16.32 24.48
CA GLY A 19 6.57 15.47 24.49
C GLY A 19 5.58 15.63 23.34
N THR A 20 6.00 16.19 22.21
CA THR A 20 5.12 16.43 21.04
C THR A 20 5.68 15.95 19.70
N ASP A 21 6.91 15.46 19.67
CA ASP A 21 7.60 15.00 18.44
C ASP A 21 7.88 13.49 18.52
N ALA A 22 9.12 13.05 18.30
CA ALA A 22 9.51 11.65 18.25
C ALA A 22 9.34 10.87 19.56
N PHE A 23 9.01 11.53 20.68
CA PHE A 23 8.93 10.90 22.00
C PHE A 23 7.67 11.31 22.74
N THR A 24 6.94 10.32 23.25
CA THR A 24 5.79 10.53 24.14
C THR A 24 5.75 9.44 25.20
N VAL A 25 5.33 9.76 26.44
CA VAL A 25 5.02 8.75 27.45
C VAL A 25 3.52 8.44 27.38
N LYS A 26 3.17 7.22 26.99
CA LYS A 26 1.78 6.72 26.97
C LYS A 26 1.54 5.70 28.09
N ASP A 27 0.29 5.61 28.52
CA ASP A 27 -0.18 4.70 29.57
C ASP A 27 0.58 4.82 30.90
N GLY A 28 1.26 5.96 31.11
CA GLY A 28 2.05 6.27 32.29
C GLY A 28 3.42 5.58 32.38
N ASN A 29 3.72 4.61 31.51
CA ASN A 29 4.99 3.87 31.59
C ASN A 29 5.48 3.28 30.26
N THR A 30 4.98 3.72 29.11
CA THR A 30 5.51 3.30 27.81
C THR A 30 6.12 4.50 27.11
N LEU A 31 7.42 4.46 26.84
CA LEU A 31 8.05 5.45 25.98
C LEU A 31 7.76 5.05 24.53
N TRP A 32 6.83 5.78 23.92
CA TRP A 32 6.55 5.69 22.50
C TRP A 32 7.58 6.48 21.72
N MET A 33 7.96 5.90 20.59
CA MET A 33 8.87 6.50 19.65
C MET A 33 8.19 6.58 18.28
N ASP A 34 8.34 7.69 17.60
CA ASP A 34 7.75 7.94 16.28
C ASP A 34 8.75 8.67 15.39
N ALA A 35 8.65 8.47 14.09
CA ALA A 35 9.43 9.26 13.14
C ALA A 35 8.90 10.69 13.12
N ALA A 36 9.77 11.67 13.38
CA ALA A 36 9.37 13.08 13.46
C ALA A 36 10.50 14.01 12.98
N PRO A 37 10.23 15.31 12.75
CA PRO A 37 11.25 16.28 12.39
C PRO A 37 12.29 16.51 13.49
N VAL A 38 11.89 16.36 14.76
CA VAL A 38 12.78 16.49 15.93
C VAL A 38 12.94 15.12 16.59
N LEU A 39 14.16 14.60 16.53
CA LEU A 39 14.49 13.23 16.99
C LEU A 39 15.17 13.20 18.36
N THR A 40 15.09 14.27 19.16
CA THR A 40 15.76 14.35 20.47
C THR A 40 14.86 14.92 21.55
N ASP A 41 14.92 14.33 22.74
CA ASP A 41 14.21 14.82 23.92
C ASP A 41 14.97 14.44 25.20
N THR A 42 14.41 14.76 26.37
CA THR A 42 14.88 14.32 27.67
C THR A 42 13.76 13.58 28.38
N LEU A 43 13.96 12.30 28.61
CA LEU A 43 13.11 11.49 29.48
C LEU A 43 13.36 11.88 30.94
N VAL A 44 12.29 12.09 31.67
CA VAL A 44 12.31 12.52 33.07
C VAL A 44 11.61 11.46 33.92
N ALA A 45 12.33 10.95 34.92
CA ALA A 45 11.79 10.11 35.97
C ALA A 45 11.70 10.93 37.26
N THR A 46 10.51 11.01 37.84
CA THR A 46 10.30 11.68 39.13
C THR A 46 9.81 10.67 40.16
N TYR A 47 10.46 10.61 41.32
CA TYR A 47 10.10 9.72 42.42
C TYR A 47 10.38 10.39 43.76
N ASN A 48 9.35 10.61 44.58
CA ASN A 48 9.49 11.22 45.92
C ASN A 48 10.37 12.49 45.95
N GLY A 49 10.23 13.37 44.95
CA GLY A 49 11.00 14.61 44.81
C GLY A 49 12.39 14.45 44.17
N PHE A 50 12.88 13.24 43.96
CA PHE A 50 14.08 12.99 43.17
C PHE A 50 13.75 13.04 41.68
N VAL A 51 14.63 13.68 40.90
CA VAL A 51 14.49 13.82 39.45
C VAL A 51 15.71 13.25 38.74
N LYS A 52 15.49 12.26 37.88
CA LYS A 52 16.50 11.77 36.93
C LYS A 52 16.14 12.26 35.53
N ARG A 53 17.13 12.80 34.83
CA ARG A 53 17.03 13.22 33.43
C ARG A 53 17.93 12.36 32.57
N ILE A 54 17.38 11.87 31.45
CA ILE A 54 18.06 10.98 30.52
C ILE A 54 17.85 11.57 29.11
N PRO A 55 18.88 12.12 28.47
CA PRO A 55 18.80 12.50 27.07
C PRO A 55 18.46 11.28 26.23
N VAL A 56 17.49 11.41 25.32
CA VAL A 56 17.08 10.36 24.40
C VAL A 56 17.15 10.89 22.98
N ALA A 57 17.55 10.02 22.05
CA ALA A 57 17.61 10.31 20.63
C ALA A 57 17.05 9.13 19.84
N ALA A 58 16.18 9.42 18.87
CA ALA A 58 15.61 8.43 17.98
C ALA A 58 16.46 8.38 16.71
N VAL A 59 16.62 7.19 16.14
CA VAL A 59 17.26 6.99 14.83
C VAL A 59 16.30 6.12 14.00
N PRO A 60 15.21 6.70 13.48
CA PRO A 60 14.26 5.95 12.67
C PRO A 60 14.88 5.60 11.32
N ASP A 61 14.69 4.36 10.89
CA ASP A 61 14.96 3.96 9.51
C ASP A 61 13.77 4.33 8.61
N THR A 62 13.97 4.23 7.30
CA THR A 62 12.91 4.40 6.30
C THR A 62 12.41 3.04 5.86
N VAL A 63 11.09 2.90 5.70
CA VAL A 63 10.49 1.70 5.09
C VAL A 63 11.01 1.57 3.64
N PRO A 64 11.42 0.36 3.20
CA PRO A 64 11.81 0.12 1.82
C PRO A 64 10.73 0.53 0.81
N LEU A 65 11.10 0.64 -0.47
CA LEU A 65 10.13 0.94 -1.52
C LEU A 65 9.22 -0.29 -1.73
N PRO A 66 7.89 -0.16 -1.59
CA PRO A 66 7.00 -1.29 -1.81
C PRO A 66 6.90 -1.66 -3.29
N THR A 67 6.65 -2.93 -3.55
CA THR A 67 6.34 -3.46 -4.88
C THR A 67 4.83 -3.49 -5.12
N ILE A 68 4.43 -3.32 -6.39
CA ILE A 68 3.02 -3.32 -6.81
C ILE A 68 2.85 -4.41 -7.86
N ALA A 69 1.89 -5.30 -7.63
CA ALA A 69 1.49 -6.31 -8.60
C ALA A 69 0.00 -6.22 -8.87
N TYR A 70 -0.40 -6.50 -10.11
CA TYR A 70 -1.80 -6.64 -10.50
C TYR A 70 -2.03 -8.03 -11.08
N ASN A 71 -2.96 -8.78 -10.49
CA ASN A 71 -3.46 -10.03 -11.04
C ASN A 71 -4.76 -9.77 -11.81
N PRO A 72 -4.75 -9.77 -13.15
CA PRO A 72 -5.94 -9.54 -13.96
C PRO A 72 -6.98 -10.67 -13.85
N HIS A 73 -6.59 -11.87 -13.43
CA HIS A 73 -7.50 -13.01 -13.25
C HIS A 73 -8.45 -12.78 -12.07
N ASP A 74 -7.89 -12.45 -10.89
CA ASP A 74 -8.69 -12.20 -9.68
C ASP A 74 -9.14 -10.75 -9.55
N ASN A 75 -8.72 -9.90 -10.50
CA ASN A 75 -8.89 -8.46 -10.48
C ASN A 75 -8.39 -7.84 -9.15
N LYS A 76 -7.22 -8.30 -8.69
CA LYS A 76 -6.62 -7.92 -7.41
C LYS A 76 -5.28 -7.21 -7.61
N ILE A 77 -5.07 -6.16 -6.82
CA ILE A 77 -3.80 -5.45 -6.67
C ILE A 77 -3.19 -5.87 -5.34
N THR A 78 -1.94 -6.28 -5.37
CA THR A 78 -1.19 -6.72 -4.19
C THR A 78 0.01 -5.79 -3.99
N PHE A 79 0.26 -5.45 -2.73
CA PHE A 79 1.42 -4.71 -2.30
C PHE A 79 2.31 -5.62 -1.45
N ALA A 80 3.62 -5.53 -1.63
CA ALA A 80 4.58 -6.28 -0.85
C ALA A 80 5.82 -5.44 -0.55
N ASP A 81 6.43 -5.69 0.60
CA ASP A 81 7.64 -5.02 1.09
C ASP A 81 8.57 -6.07 1.68
N GLU A 82 9.87 -5.79 1.68
CA GLU A 82 10.87 -6.65 2.32
C GLU A 82 10.74 -6.63 3.85
N MET A 83 10.10 -5.58 4.39
CA MET A 83 9.85 -5.41 5.80
C MET A 83 8.50 -5.97 6.23
N GLU A 84 8.46 -6.81 7.26
CA GLU A 84 7.19 -7.30 7.82
C GLU A 84 6.45 -6.22 8.63
N GLY A 85 5.12 -6.34 8.68
CA GLY A 85 4.24 -5.50 9.53
C GLY A 85 4.07 -4.07 9.03
N VAL A 86 4.24 -3.83 7.72
CA VAL A 86 3.91 -2.57 7.06
C VAL A 86 2.43 -2.46 6.73
N THR A 87 1.94 -1.23 6.73
CA THR A 87 0.63 -0.84 6.23
C THR A 87 0.81 -0.07 4.93
N TYR A 88 0.02 -0.37 3.90
CA TYR A 88 0.10 0.29 2.60
C TYR A 88 -0.99 1.33 2.44
N TYR A 89 -0.62 2.56 2.09
CA TYR A 89 -1.51 3.69 1.86
C TYR A 89 -1.50 4.02 0.37
N TYR A 90 -2.65 3.91 -0.31
CA TYR A 90 -2.67 3.86 -1.77
C TYR A 90 -3.80 4.67 -2.40
N THR A 91 -3.61 4.94 -3.69
CA THR A 91 -4.61 5.51 -4.60
C THR A 91 -4.61 4.70 -5.89
N LEU A 92 -5.77 4.60 -6.55
CA LEU A 92 -5.96 3.81 -7.78
C LEU A 92 -6.28 4.69 -9.01
N ASP A 93 -6.31 6.01 -8.80
CA ASP A 93 -6.57 7.04 -9.81
C ASP A 93 -5.32 7.88 -10.13
N GLY A 94 -4.18 7.59 -9.49
CA GLY A 94 -2.91 8.28 -9.67
C GLY A 94 -2.71 9.55 -8.83
N THR A 95 -3.66 9.91 -7.97
CA THR A 95 -3.49 10.98 -6.98
C THR A 95 -2.40 10.63 -5.95
N GLU A 96 -1.78 11.62 -5.34
CA GLU A 96 -0.68 11.36 -4.40
C GLU A 96 -1.21 10.73 -3.09
N PRO A 97 -0.70 9.57 -2.67
CA PRO A 97 -1.10 8.96 -1.41
C PRO A 97 -0.53 9.73 -0.21
N SER A 98 -1.20 9.62 0.92
CA SER A 98 -0.80 10.16 2.21
C SER A 98 -1.09 9.15 3.32
N VAL A 99 -0.18 9.04 4.28
CA VAL A 99 -0.34 8.18 5.46
C VAL A 99 -1.47 8.64 6.40
N GLU A 100 -1.93 9.89 6.24
CA GLU A 100 -2.97 10.49 7.09
C GLU A 100 -4.38 10.36 6.50
N THR A 101 -4.51 10.40 5.17
CA THR A 101 -5.80 10.59 4.50
C THR A 101 -6.15 9.55 3.45
N SER A 102 -5.18 8.79 2.93
CA SER A 102 -5.46 7.77 1.92
C SER A 102 -6.02 6.49 2.53
N ALA A 103 -6.72 5.71 1.69
CA ALA A 103 -7.12 4.37 2.06
C ALA A 103 -5.89 3.51 2.37
N SER A 104 -5.98 2.71 3.43
CA SER A 104 -4.93 1.80 3.85
C SER A 104 -5.33 0.33 3.74
N THR A 105 -4.34 -0.55 3.60
CA THR A 105 -4.57 -2.00 3.56
C THR A 105 -3.33 -2.78 4.02
N THR A 106 -3.57 -4.01 4.48
CA THR A 106 -2.56 -5.08 4.63
C THR A 106 -2.87 -6.29 3.74
N GLU A 107 -3.98 -6.23 3.00
CA GLU A 107 -4.53 -7.32 2.18
C GLU A 107 -4.70 -6.88 0.72
N PRO A 108 -4.89 -7.81 -0.24
CA PRO A 108 -5.10 -7.49 -1.64
C PRO A 108 -6.38 -6.67 -1.92
N VAL A 109 -6.22 -5.62 -2.72
CA VAL A 109 -7.26 -4.64 -3.06
C VAL A 109 -7.93 -4.99 -4.38
N SER A 110 -9.25 -4.80 -4.50
CA SER A 110 -9.94 -4.99 -5.78
C SER A 110 -9.66 -3.82 -6.73
N ALA A 111 -9.27 -4.14 -7.96
CA ALA A 111 -9.05 -3.14 -9.00
C ALA A 111 -10.38 -2.51 -9.48
N PRO A 112 -10.43 -1.18 -9.71
CA PRO A 112 -11.63 -0.51 -10.19
C PRO A 112 -11.95 -0.89 -11.64
N ALA A 113 -13.21 -0.73 -12.03
CA ALA A 113 -13.65 -0.92 -13.40
C ALA A 113 -13.19 0.26 -14.30
N ALA A 114 -11.93 0.26 -14.72
CA ALA A 114 -11.32 1.26 -15.60
C ALA A 114 -10.45 0.60 -16.68
N THR A 115 -10.32 1.21 -17.86
CA THR A 115 -9.45 0.67 -18.94
C THR A 115 -7.96 0.70 -18.58
N THR A 116 -7.60 1.64 -17.72
CA THR A 116 -6.25 1.87 -17.21
C THR A 116 -6.37 2.21 -15.73
N ILE A 117 -5.50 1.63 -14.92
CA ILE A 117 -5.43 1.87 -13.48
C ILE A 117 -4.05 2.43 -13.19
N THR A 118 -3.99 3.61 -12.57
CA THR A 118 -2.74 4.21 -12.11
C THR A 118 -2.67 4.05 -10.61
N VAL A 119 -1.82 3.14 -10.15
CA VAL A 119 -1.65 2.84 -8.73
C VAL A 119 -0.47 3.65 -8.20
N LYS A 120 -0.68 4.36 -7.10
CA LYS A 120 0.39 4.90 -6.28
C LYS A 120 0.25 4.38 -4.86
N VAL A 121 1.38 4.09 -4.20
CA VAL A 121 1.39 3.56 -2.83
C VAL A 121 2.60 4.06 -2.05
N ILE A 122 2.38 4.33 -0.77
CA ILE A 122 3.40 4.54 0.26
C ILE A 122 3.25 3.43 1.30
N ALA A 123 4.35 2.82 1.72
CA ALA A 123 4.39 1.90 2.84
C ALA A 123 4.73 2.67 4.13
N GLY A 124 3.94 2.46 5.17
CA GLY A 124 4.13 3.06 6.49
C GLY A 124 4.28 1.99 7.57
N LYS A 125 5.10 2.30 8.57
CA LYS A 125 5.30 1.43 9.74
C LYS A 125 5.58 2.28 10.96
N HIS A 126 5.02 1.88 12.10
CA HIS A 126 5.29 2.49 13.40
C HIS A 126 6.79 2.56 13.68
N ASN A 127 7.31 3.71 14.12
CA ASN A 127 8.73 4.04 14.30
C ASN A 127 9.62 4.16 13.05
N TYR A 128 9.06 4.19 11.84
CA TYR A 128 9.83 4.36 10.61
C TYR A 128 9.36 5.60 9.86
N TYR A 129 10.26 6.22 9.10
CA TYR A 129 9.83 7.11 8.03
C TYR A 129 9.11 6.29 6.96
N ALA A 130 8.00 6.84 6.46
CA ALA A 130 7.27 6.22 5.36
C ALA A 130 8.16 6.08 4.12
N SER A 131 7.88 5.07 3.28
CA SER A 131 8.62 4.84 2.04
C SER A 131 8.48 6.02 1.07
N ALA A 132 9.33 6.06 0.06
CA ALA A 132 9.03 6.82 -1.13
C ALA A 132 7.76 6.27 -1.83
N VAL A 133 7.15 7.09 -2.70
CA VAL A 133 5.94 6.69 -3.42
C VAL A 133 6.32 5.74 -4.55
N ALA A 134 5.82 4.50 -4.50
CA ALA A 134 5.87 3.59 -5.62
C ALA A 134 4.71 3.86 -6.58
N LYS A 135 4.95 3.69 -7.89
CA LYS A 135 3.96 3.91 -8.94
C LYS A 135 3.94 2.76 -9.93
N ALA A 136 2.75 2.32 -10.33
CA ALA A 136 2.54 1.38 -11.42
C ALA A 136 1.30 1.76 -12.24
N GLU A 137 1.32 1.42 -13.53
CA GLU A 137 0.20 1.60 -14.44
C GLU A 137 -0.16 0.26 -15.06
N PHE A 138 -1.44 -0.11 -14.99
CA PHE A 138 -1.95 -1.36 -15.51
C PHE A 138 -3.05 -1.11 -16.53
N ALA A 139 -2.95 -1.76 -17.69
CA ALA A 139 -4.07 -1.86 -18.61
C ALA A 139 -4.97 -3.02 -18.18
N THR A 140 -6.26 -2.77 -17.96
CA THR A 140 -7.21 -3.87 -17.73
C THR A 140 -7.64 -4.41 -19.09
N THR A 141 -6.79 -5.25 -19.68
CA THR A 141 -7.23 -6.04 -20.84
C THR A 141 -8.46 -6.82 -20.40
N GLY A 142 -9.52 -6.74 -21.19
CA GLY A 142 -10.84 -7.24 -20.81
C GLY A 142 -11.04 -8.74 -20.73
N VAL A 143 -9.98 -9.46 -20.42
CA VAL A 143 -9.93 -10.90 -20.38
C VAL A 143 -9.83 -11.30 -18.92
N THR A 144 -10.97 -11.67 -18.34
CA THR A 144 -11.07 -12.26 -17.00
C THR A 144 -10.89 -13.77 -17.02
N ASP A 145 -10.45 -14.34 -18.15
CA ASP A 145 -10.20 -15.77 -18.26
C ASP A 145 -9.00 -16.01 -19.18
N LEU A 146 -7.81 -15.85 -18.60
CA LEU A 146 -6.60 -16.45 -19.15
C LEU A 146 -6.42 -17.78 -18.44
N GLY A 147 -6.82 -18.87 -19.11
CA GLY A 147 -6.62 -20.22 -18.62
C GLY A 147 -5.18 -20.37 -18.11
N VAL A 148 -5.06 -20.74 -16.83
CA VAL A 148 -3.80 -20.81 -16.08
C VAL A 148 -2.64 -21.35 -16.94
N GLY A 149 -1.56 -20.58 -17.05
CA GLY A 149 -0.30 -21.01 -17.67
C GLY A 149 -0.19 -20.88 -19.20
N LYS A 150 -1.16 -20.26 -19.88
CA LYS A 150 -1.16 -20.16 -21.35
C LYS A 150 -0.69 -18.79 -21.84
N THR A 151 0.30 -18.78 -22.74
CA THR A 151 0.73 -17.54 -23.41
C THR A 151 -0.25 -17.19 -24.54
N VAL A 152 -0.63 -15.92 -24.64
CA VAL A 152 -1.57 -15.43 -25.66
C VAL A 152 -0.85 -15.36 -27.01
N ALA A 153 -1.42 -15.99 -28.04
CA ALA A 153 -0.95 -15.91 -29.42
C ALA A 153 -1.64 -14.76 -30.18
N SER A 154 -2.95 -14.57 -29.98
CA SER A 154 -3.68 -13.48 -30.62
C SER A 154 -4.97 -13.13 -29.88
N GLN A 155 -5.46 -11.92 -30.14
CA GLN A 155 -6.77 -11.46 -29.70
C GLN A 155 -7.54 -10.86 -30.86
N THR A 156 -8.85 -11.12 -30.88
CA THR A 156 -9.77 -10.52 -31.84
C THR A 156 -11.04 -10.08 -31.14
N TYR A 157 -11.58 -8.94 -31.56
CA TYR A 157 -12.80 -8.34 -31.03
C TYR A 157 -13.90 -8.46 -32.07
N VAL A 158 -15.02 -9.07 -31.69
CA VAL A 158 -16.18 -9.26 -32.57
C VAL A 158 -17.37 -8.47 -32.04
N THR A 159 -17.88 -7.51 -32.81
CA THR A 159 -19.09 -6.77 -32.40
C THR A 159 -20.35 -7.65 -32.58
N PRO A 160 -21.48 -7.33 -31.94
CA PRO A 160 -22.76 -8.00 -32.19
C PRO A 160 -23.19 -8.00 -33.67
N SER A 161 -22.72 -7.00 -34.43
CA SER A 161 -22.95 -6.88 -35.87
C SER A 161 -22.01 -7.75 -36.71
N GLY A 162 -21.13 -8.53 -36.08
CA GLY A 162 -20.20 -9.44 -36.75
C GLY A 162 -18.90 -8.81 -37.24
N ILE A 163 -18.61 -7.55 -36.87
CA ILE A 163 -17.35 -6.89 -37.28
C ILE A 163 -16.20 -7.46 -36.47
N VAL A 164 -15.17 -7.95 -37.17
CA VAL A 164 -13.94 -8.48 -36.58
C VAL A 164 -12.86 -7.38 -36.58
N SER A 165 -12.24 -7.14 -35.43
CA SER A 165 -11.23 -6.09 -35.25
C SER A 165 -10.04 -6.57 -34.40
N ALA A 166 -8.84 -6.05 -34.68
CA ALA A 166 -7.64 -6.28 -33.86
C ALA A 166 -7.57 -5.35 -32.63
N THR A 167 -8.35 -4.26 -32.64
CA THR A 167 -8.50 -3.33 -31.52
C THR A 167 -9.94 -3.31 -31.01
N PRO A 168 -10.20 -3.00 -29.74
CA PRO A 168 -11.56 -2.93 -29.22
C PRO A 168 -12.42 -1.93 -29.99
N VAL A 169 -13.64 -2.31 -30.34
CA VAL A 169 -14.63 -1.41 -30.94
C VAL A 169 -15.49 -0.82 -29.83
N ALA A 170 -15.93 0.43 -29.94
CA ALA A 170 -16.86 0.97 -28.95
C ALA A 170 -18.19 0.20 -28.94
N GLY A 171 -18.74 -0.05 -27.76
CA GLY A 171 -19.92 -0.87 -27.54
C GLY A 171 -19.59 -2.29 -27.05
N VAL A 172 -20.55 -3.19 -27.20
CA VAL A 172 -20.40 -4.60 -26.82
C VAL A 172 -19.46 -5.29 -27.80
N ASN A 173 -18.51 -6.08 -27.29
CA ASN A 173 -17.63 -6.94 -28.07
C ASN A 173 -17.60 -8.33 -27.43
N VAL A 174 -17.46 -9.34 -28.28
CA VAL A 174 -17.02 -10.67 -27.92
C VAL A 174 -15.52 -10.72 -28.17
N VAL A 175 -14.74 -10.86 -27.10
CA VAL A 175 -13.29 -10.99 -27.14
C VAL A 175 -12.95 -12.46 -27.30
N VAL A 176 -12.26 -12.78 -28.38
CA VAL A 176 -11.74 -14.12 -28.64
C VAL A 176 -10.24 -14.08 -28.42
N THR A 177 -9.76 -14.86 -27.45
CA THR A 177 -8.33 -15.01 -27.16
C THR A 177 -7.88 -16.38 -27.66
N VAL A 178 -6.84 -16.43 -28.49
CA VAL A 178 -6.19 -17.67 -28.91
C VAL A 178 -4.85 -17.77 -28.19
N TYR A 179 -4.58 -18.93 -27.60
CA TYR A 179 -3.32 -19.20 -26.91
C TYR A 179 -2.32 -19.89 -27.85
N THR A 180 -1.04 -19.84 -27.50
CA THR A 180 0.04 -20.53 -28.24
C THR A 180 -0.11 -22.04 -28.27
N ASP A 181 -0.83 -22.62 -27.30
CA ASP A 181 -1.19 -24.04 -27.27
C ASP A 181 -2.41 -24.38 -28.15
N GLY A 182 -2.93 -23.40 -28.90
CA GLY A 182 -4.06 -23.56 -29.82
C GLY A 182 -5.45 -23.48 -29.15
N THR A 183 -5.53 -23.42 -27.82
CA THR A 183 -6.83 -23.27 -27.14
C THR A 183 -7.39 -21.86 -27.27
N ARG A 184 -8.69 -21.70 -26.98
CA ARG A 184 -9.40 -20.42 -27.13
C ARG A 184 -10.23 -20.10 -25.90
N ALA A 185 -10.28 -18.82 -25.54
CA ALA A 185 -11.21 -18.27 -24.56
C ALA A 185 -12.10 -17.21 -25.22
N VAL A 186 -13.38 -17.19 -24.83
CA VAL A 186 -14.38 -16.26 -25.40
C VAL A 186 -15.10 -15.53 -24.27
N THR A 187 -15.02 -14.20 -24.27
CA THR A 187 -15.60 -13.37 -23.20
C THR A 187 -16.36 -12.19 -23.78
N LYS A 188 -17.52 -11.85 -23.21
CA LYS A 188 -18.29 -10.65 -23.61
C LYS A 188 -17.85 -9.45 -22.77
N LYS A 189 -17.52 -8.32 -23.40
CA LYS A 189 -17.17 -7.07 -22.71
C LYS A 189 -17.72 -5.84 -23.41
N VAL A 190 -18.01 -4.78 -22.65
CA VAL A 190 -18.44 -3.48 -23.17
C VAL A 190 -17.27 -2.49 -23.10
N PHE A 191 -16.96 -1.86 -24.23
CA PHE A 191 -15.95 -0.82 -24.34
C PHE A 191 -16.64 0.53 -24.57
N LYS A 192 -16.21 1.59 -23.87
CA LYS A 192 -16.79 2.93 -24.02
C LYS A 192 -16.05 3.72 -25.11
N VAL A 193 -16.77 4.57 -25.86
CA VAL A 193 -16.15 5.59 -26.72
C VAL A 193 -15.41 6.58 -25.80
N LYS A 194 -14.17 6.94 -26.13
CA LYS A 194 -13.48 8.06 -25.49
C LYS A 194 -14.01 9.38 -26.01
#